data_AF-A0A1W9WM14-F1
#
_entry.id   AF-A0A1W9WM14-F1
#
_cell.length_a   1.000
_cell.length_b   1.000
_cell.length_c   1.000
_cell.angle_alpha   90.00
_cell.angle_beta   90.00
_cell.angle_gamma   90.00
#
_symmetry.space_group_name_H-M   'P 1'
#
loop_
_entity.id
_entity.type
_entity.pdbx_description
1 polymer ?
#
loop_
_entity_poly.entity_id
_entity_poly.type
_entity_poly.pdbx_seq_one_letter_code
_entity_poly.pdbx_strand_id
1 'polypeptide(L)'
;MSIGLGNQVGAEHYHRLSVVRSQYEIISTAGKELIRKSPVLFGVGLFENQRHETAAIRMALAHEIESVSLMTLLVSSACLPDLKEKADVVVDADDLELIFGDDGNLASRILGV
;
A
#
# COMPACT_ATOMS: atom_id res chain seq x y z
N MET A 1 0.18 -15.16 -9.82
CA MET A 1 -0.61 -14.15 -9.09
C MET A 1 -1.07 -14.75 -7.76
N SER A 2 -1.13 -13.94 -6.69
CA SER A 2 -1.18 -14.43 -5.29
C SER A 2 -2.61 -14.78 -4.87
N ILE A 3 -3.43 -13.78 -4.56
CA ILE A 3 -4.81 -13.97 -4.07
C ILE A 3 -5.82 -13.47 -5.11
N GLY A 4 -5.70 -12.22 -5.57
CA GLY A 4 -6.69 -11.61 -6.47
C GLY A 4 -6.81 -12.27 -7.86
N LEU A 5 -5.70 -12.41 -8.59
CA LEU A 5 -5.67 -13.15 -9.87
C LEU A 5 -5.09 -14.58 -9.70
N GLY A 6 -5.04 -15.09 -8.48
CA GLY A 6 -4.56 -16.44 -8.17
C GLY A 6 -5.63 -17.50 -8.45
N ASN A 7 -5.23 -18.78 -8.50
CA ASN A 7 -6.20 -19.87 -8.49
C ASN A 7 -6.67 -20.15 -7.05
N GLN A 8 -7.82 -20.81 -6.91
CA GLN A 8 -8.42 -21.12 -5.61
C GLN A 8 -7.44 -21.86 -4.68
N VAL A 9 -6.73 -22.85 -5.22
CA VAL A 9 -5.77 -23.66 -4.45
C VAL A 9 -4.67 -22.78 -3.85
N GLY A 10 -4.03 -21.93 -4.66
CA GLY A 10 -3.00 -21.00 -4.20
C GLY A 10 -3.52 -19.99 -3.18
N ALA A 11 -4.70 -19.41 -3.43
CA ALA A 11 -5.33 -18.48 -2.50
C ALA A 11 -5.65 -19.13 -1.14
N GLU A 12 -6.13 -20.38 -1.15
CA GLU A 12 -6.41 -21.13 0.08
C GLU A 12 -5.13 -21.41 0.88
N HIS A 13 -4.01 -21.72 0.22
CA HIS A 13 -2.72 -21.87 0.89
C HIS A 13 -2.29 -20.58 1.61
N TYR A 14 -2.45 -19.42 0.97
CA TYR A 14 -2.12 -18.13 1.60
C TYR A 14 -3.07 -17.79 2.76
N HIS A 15 -4.37 -18.09 2.65
CA HIS A 15 -5.33 -17.89 3.73
C HIS A 15 -5.08 -18.79 4.94
N ARG A 16 -4.66 -20.05 4.74
CA ARG A 16 -4.30 -20.92 5.88
C ARG A 16 -3.02 -20.43 6.56
N LEU A 17 -2.06 -19.95 5.79
CA LEU A 17 -0.80 -19.45 6.32
C LEU A 17 -0.99 -18.15 7.13
N SER A 18 -1.99 -17.33 6.81
CA SER A 18 -2.28 -16.08 7.53
C SER A 18 -2.78 -16.27 8.96
N VAL A 19 -3.09 -17.52 9.36
CA VAL A 19 -3.38 -17.86 10.75
C VAL A 19 -2.14 -17.82 11.64
N VAL A 20 -0.96 -18.04 11.06
CA VAL A 20 0.31 -18.16 11.81
C VAL A 20 1.38 -17.17 11.39
N ARG A 21 1.20 -16.48 10.26
CA ARG A 21 2.10 -15.41 9.76
C ARG A 21 1.31 -14.16 9.42
N SER A 22 1.96 -13.01 9.44
CA SER A 22 1.30 -11.76 9.08
C SER A 22 0.89 -11.77 7.62
N GLN A 23 -0.27 -11.19 7.31
CA GLN A 23 -0.73 -11.06 5.93
C GLN A 23 0.27 -10.26 5.08
N TYR A 24 0.89 -9.23 5.69
CA TYR A 24 1.94 -8.45 5.04
C TYR A 24 3.13 -9.32 4.62
N GLU A 25 3.68 -10.15 5.52
CA GLU A 25 4.81 -11.03 5.20
C GLU A 25 4.45 -11.98 4.04
N ILE A 26 3.27 -12.60 4.11
CA ILE A 26 2.79 -13.55 3.10
C ILE A 26 2.62 -12.88 1.74
N ILE A 27 1.90 -11.77 1.69
CA ILE A 27 1.54 -11.07 0.44
C ILE A 27 2.78 -10.45 -0.18
N SER A 28 3.64 -9.79 0.61
CA SER A 28 4.85 -9.14 0.10
C SER A 28 5.83 -10.17 -0.46
N THR A 29 6.04 -11.29 0.24
CA THR A 29 6.94 -12.36 -0.23
C THR A 29 6.40 -13.06 -1.48
N ALA A 30 5.11 -13.43 -1.48
CA ALA A 30 4.47 -14.06 -2.62
C ALA A 30 4.39 -13.12 -3.83
N GLY A 31 4.04 -11.85 -3.59
CA GLY A 31 3.93 -10.81 -4.60
C GLY A 31 5.24 -10.58 -5.34
N LYS A 32 6.34 -10.38 -4.61
CA LYS A 32 7.71 -10.28 -5.17
C LYS A 32 8.04 -11.42 -6.12
N GLU A 33 7.89 -12.65 -5.62
CA GLU A 33 8.25 -13.85 -6.35
C GLU A 33 7.40 -14.03 -7.61
N LEU A 34 6.12 -13.69 -7.53
CA LEU A 34 5.21 -13.78 -8.65
C LEU A 34 5.47 -12.73 -9.72
N ILE A 35 5.73 -11.48 -9.33
CA ILE A 35 6.10 -10.42 -10.28
C ILE A 35 7.39 -10.81 -11.00
N ARG A 36 8.39 -11.33 -10.28
CA ARG A 36 9.65 -11.81 -10.85
C ARG A 36 9.47 -12.94 -11.87
N LYS A 37 8.53 -13.85 -11.64
CA LYS A 37 8.31 -15.06 -12.48
C LYS A 37 7.27 -14.88 -13.58
N SER A 38 6.51 -13.79 -13.55
CA SER A 38 5.41 -13.55 -14.49
C SER A 38 5.79 -12.45 -15.48
N PRO A 39 5.23 -12.43 -16.71
CA PRO A 39 5.49 -11.39 -17.70
C PRO A 39 4.72 -10.10 -17.37
N VAL A 40 4.97 -9.53 -16.20
CA VAL A 40 4.40 -8.23 -15.81
C VAL A 40 5.21 -7.12 -16.48
N LEU A 41 4.56 -6.29 -17.28
CA LEU A 41 5.22 -5.16 -17.95
C LEU A 41 5.34 -3.95 -17.01
N PHE A 42 4.23 -3.54 -16.40
CA PHE A 42 4.15 -2.47 -15.41
C PHE A 42 2.89 -2.65 -14.54
N GLY A 43 2.86 -1.97 -13.39
CA GLY A 43 1.70 -1.87 -12.51
C GLY A 43 1.05 -0.49 -12.61
N VAL A 44 -0.27 -0.44 -12.36
CA VAL A 44 -1.04 0.80 -12.21
C VAL A 44 -1.69 0.76 -10.84
N GLY A 45 -1.32 1.71 -9.97
CA GLY A 45 -1.87 1.89 -8.64
C GLY A 45 -2.90 3.01 -8.62
N LEU A 46 -4.03 2.76 -7.96
CA LEU A 46 -5.05 3.76 -7.66
C LEU A 46 -4.93 4.14 -6.19
N PHE A 47 -4.89 5.44 -5.93
CA PHE A 47 -5.02 5.99 -4.59
C PHE A 47 -6.44 6.52 -4.47
N GLU A 48 -7.19 5.99 -3.51
CA GLU A 48 -8.57 6.39 -3.26
C GLU A 48 -8.67 7.22 -1.98
N ASN A 49 -9.57 8.19 -1.98
CA ASN A 49 -9.93 8.93 -0.76
C ASN A 49 -10.99 8.15 0.05
N GLN A 50 -11.34 8.65 1.24
CA GLN A 50 -12.34 8.03 2.12
C GLN A 50 -13.76 7.98 1.54
N ARG A 51 -14.03 8.69 0.43
CA ARG A 51 -15.31 8.64 -0.29
C ARG A 51 -15.29 7.65 -1.47
N HIS A 52 -14.25 6.81 -1.57
CA HIS A 52 -14.06 5.85 -2.66
C HIS A 52 -13.91 6.50 -4.04
N GLU A 53 -13.38 7.72 -4.09
CA GLU A 53 -13.05 8.38 -5.35
C GLU A 53 -11.55 8.26 -5.62
N THR A 54 -11.17 8.07 -6.88
CA THR A 54 -9.76 8.02 -7.27
C THR A 54 -9.12 9.41 -7.11
N ALA A 55 -8.27 9.55 -6.10
CA ALA A 55 -7.51 10.75 -5.81
C ALA A 55 -6.22 10.85 -6.65
N ALA A 56 -5.57 9.71 -6.95
CA ALA A 56 -4.40 9.68 -7.81
C ALA A 56 -4.20 8.35 -8.53
N ILE A 57 -3.52 8.40 -9.67
CA ILE A 57 -3.03 7.24 -10.40
C ILE A 57 -1.50 7.28 -10.39
N ARG A 58 -0.87 6.12 -10.17
CA ARG A 58 0.58 5.93 -10.28
C ARG A 58 0.87 4.74 -11.17
N MET A 59 1.96 4.81 -11.90
CA MET A 59 2.50 3.68 -12.64
C MET A 59 3.87 3.31 -12.08
N ALA A 60 4.22 2.04 -12.16
CA ALA A 60 5.51 1.54 -11.72
C ALA A 60 5.98 0.45 -12.68
N LEU A 61 7.27 0.42 -13.04
CA LEU A 61 7.82 -0.74 -13.72
C LEU A 61 7.73 -1.96 -12.80
N ALA A 62 7.74 -3.17 -13.37
CA ALA A 62 7.55 -4.40 -12.60
C ALA A 62 8.47 -4.51 -11.35
N HIS A 63 9.73 -4.07 -11.45
CA HIS A 63 10.68 -4.11 -10.35
C HIS A 63 10.49 -3.00 -9.30
N GLU A 64 9.67 -1.99 -9.59
CA GLU A 64 9.38 -0.85 -8.72
C GLU A 64 8.02 -0.95 -8.03
N ILE A 65 7.16 -1.89 -8.47
CA ILE A 65 5.78 -2.05 -7.96
C ILE A 65 5.75 -2.14 -6.43
N GLU A 66 6.66 -2.90 -5.83
CA GLU A 66 6.71 -3.03 -4.38
C GLU A 66 7.11 -1.72 -3.70
N SER A 67 8.16 -1.05 -4.17
CA SER A 67 8.61 0.22 -3.60
C SER A 67 7.55 1.32 -3.68
N VAL A 68 6.77 1.35 -4.77
CA VAL A 68 5.65 2.29 -4.92
C VAL A 68 4.49 1.94 -3.98
N SER A 69 4.28 0.66 -3.69
CA SER A 69 3.27 0.19 -2.72
C SER A 69 3.61 0.50 -1.26
N LEU A 70 4.87 0.78 -0.94
CA LEU A 70 5.36 1.03 0.42
C LEU A 70 5.50 2.52 0.76
N MET A 71 5.05 3.40 -0.13
CA MET A 71 5.16 4.85 0.05
C MET A 71 4.25 5.33 1.18
N THR A 72 4.88 5.82 2.24
CA THR A 72 4.39 6.74 3.29
C THR A 72 2.87 6.83 3.44
N LEU A 73 2.36 6.21 4.51
CA LEU A 73 0.99 6.42 4.95
C LEU A 73 0.86 7.79 5.62
N LEU A 74 0.10 8.68 4.99
CA LEU A 74 -0.36 9.90 5.65
C LEU A 74 -1.55 9.54 6.53
N VAL A 75 -1.44 9.85 7.82
CA VAL A 75 -2.42 9.52 8.84
C VAL A 75 -2.78 10.78 9.62
N SER A 76 -3.99 10.81 10.16
CA SER A 76 -4.37 11.89 11.09
C SER A 76 -3.51 11.85 12.35
N SER A 77 -3.21 13.01 12.92
CA SER A 77 -2.53 13.10 14.22
C SER A 77 -3.28 12.36 15.34
N ALA A 78 -4.60 12.18 15.18
CA ALA A 78 -5.42 11.37 16.08
C ALA A 78 -5.03 9.88 16.11
N CYS A 79 -4.36 9.37 15.07
CA CYS A 79 -3.86 7.98 15.01
C CYS A 79 -2.49 7.81 15.66
N LEU A 80 -1.80 8.90 16.04
CA LEU A 80 -0.44 8.83 16.61
C LEU A 80 -0.33 8.02 17.91
N PRO A 81 -1.31 8.04 18.85
CA PRO A 81 -1.24 7.20 20.03
C PRO A 81 -1.06 5.71 19.68
N ASP A 82 -1.82 5.20 18.71
CA ASP A 82 -1.80 3.79 18.31
C ASP A 82 -0.54 3.42 17.50
N LEU A 83 0.00 4.39 16.77
CA LEU A 83 1.17 4.19 15.90
C LEU A 83 2.50 4.26 16.65
N LYS A 84 2.61 5.09 17.69
CA LYS A 84 3.83 5.23 18.50
C LYS A 84 4.21 3.93 19.23
N GLU A 85 3.27 3.02 19.43
CA GLU A 85 3.51 1.72 20.06
C GLU A 85 4.00 0.65 19.06
N LYS A 86 4.03 0.94 17.76
CA LYS A 86 4.46 0.00 16.72
C LYS A 86 5.97 0.16 16.45
N ALA A 87 6.74 -0.87 16.79
CA ALA A 87 8.20 -0.88 16.66
C ALA A 87 8.70 -0.63 15.21
N ASP A 88 7.88 -0.98 14.21
CA ASP A 88 8.24 -0.88 12.79
C ASP A 88 7.72 0.40 12.11
N VAL A 89 7.14 1.33 12.87
CA VAL A 89 6.60 2.59 12.34
C VAL A 89 7.53 3.75 12.71
N VAL A 90 8.03 4.44 11.69
CA VAL A 90 8.72 5.72 11.85
C VAL A 90 7.73 6.82 11.52
N VAL A 91 7.44 7.66 12.51
CA VAL A 91 6.65 8.89 12.32
C VAL A 91 7.63 10.00 11.95
N ASP A 92 7.35 10.71 10.87
CA ASP A 92 8.14 11.89 10.49
C ASP A 92 8.10 12.95 11.61
N ALA A 93 9.16 13.73 11.74
CA ALA A 93 9.27 14.75 12.78
C ALA A 93 8.34 15.94 12.51
N ASP A 94 8.04 16.19 11.24
CA ASP A 94 7.22 17.32 10.82
C ASP A 94 5.76 16.89 10.61
N ASP A 95 4.84 17.61 11.26
CA ASP A 95 3.42 17.49 10.96
C ASP A 95 3.15 18.07 9.57
N LEU A 96 2.49 17.29 8.71
CA LEU A 96 2.00 17.77 7.42
C LEU A 96 0.55 18.22 7.58
N GLU A 97 0.27 19.49 7.28
CA GLU A 97 -1.11 19.96 7.20
C GLU A 97 -1.77 19.37 5.94
N LEU A 98 -2.69 18.43 6.17
CA LEU A 98 -3.48 17.80 5.12
C LEU A 98 -4.71 18.67 4.83
N ILE A 99 -4.62 19.48 3.78
CA ILE A 99 -5.75 20.27 3.30
C ILE A 99 -6.52 19.43 2.31
N PHE A 100 -7.81 19.22 2.54
CA PHE A 100 -8.71 18.57 1.60
C PHE A 100 -9.58 19.63 0.91
N GLY A 101 -9.76 19.50 -0.40
CA GLY A 101 -10.70 20.33 -1.13
C GLY A 101 -12.15 20.03 -0.76
N ASP A 102 -13.09 20.85 -1.24
CA ASP A 102 -14.53 20.56 -1.10
C ASP A 102 -14.92 19.25 -1.82
N ASP A 103 -14.14 18.90 -2.84
CA ASP A 103 -14.17 17.62 -3.55
C ASP A 103 -13.44 16.50 -2.79
N GLY A 104 -13.08 16.72 -1.51
CA GLY A 104 -12.35 15.87 -0.54
C GLY A 104 -11.12 15.14 -1.06
N ASN A 105 -10.52 15.63 -2.13
CA ASN A 105 -9.19 15.22 -2.54
C ASN A 105 -8.14 15.96 -1.71
N LEU A 106 -7.00 15.32 -1.47
CA LEU A 106 -5.87 15.95 -0.79
C LEU A 106 -5.30 17.07 -1.68
N ALA A 107 -5.50 18.31 -1.27
CA ALA A 107 -5.05 19.53 -1.96
C ALA A 107 -3.64 19.97 -1.54
N SER A 108 -3.20 19.63 -0.32
CA SER A 108 -1.81 19.87 0.11
C SER A 108 -0.86 19.00 -0.72
N ARG A 109 -0.01 19.62 -1.55
CA ARG A 109 1.04 18.91 -2.30
C ARG A 109 1.97 18.20 -1.33
N ILE A 110 2.01 16.88 -1.43
CA ILE A 110 3.12 16.08 -0.91
C ILE A 110 4.37 16.57 -1.63
N LEU A 111 5.38 17.00 -0.87
CA LEU A 111 6.66 17.50 -1.37
C LEU A 111 7.15 16.63 -2.54
N GLY A 112 7.38 17.28 -3.68
CA GLY A 112 7.71 16.60 -4.93
C GLY A 112 9.03 15.84 -4.84
N VAL A 113 8.96 14.57 -5.21
CA VAL A 113 9.94 13.87 -6.05
C VAL A 113 9.15 12.97 -7.01
#